data_AF-A0A934W1C0-F1
#
_entry.id   AF-A0A934W1C0-F1
#
_cell.length_a   1.000
_cell.length_b   1.000
_cell.length_c   1.000
_cell.angle_alpha   90.00
_cell.angle_beta   90.00
_cell.angle_gamma   90.00
#
_symmetry.space_group_name_H-M   'P 1'
#
loop_
_entity.id
_entity.type
_entity.pdbx_description
1 polymer ?
#
loop_
_entity_poly.entity_id
_entity_poly.type
_entity_poly.pdbx_seq_one_letter_code
_entity_poly.pdbx_strand_id
1 'polypeptide(L)'
;MRGDNGRRERRDVIATVFQGFANRMESGYLLRDVVNLIDGIHFDSSEEVHTLGRLYETLLREMRDAAGDSGEFYTPRPVVRFMVEVTDPQLGETILDPACGTGGFLTDAFLHLERQADTVEKRRILQEETIRGGEAKSLPFLLSQLNLLLHGLHAPRIDPGNALRFRLAEIGEDQRVNVILTNPPFGGEEEAGILNNFPEDRRTAETALLFLQLIMRRLKRAGRGRAAVVVPHGTLFGDGISARIKADLLEKFNLHTVVRLREGVFAPYTDIPANLIFFDTTGPTKDIWYYEMPLPEGRKKYSKTAPMAYEEFADCLAWWKKREPNERAWKVSAADLIQRDDQDRVVACNLDIKNPHSGEVVDHRAPAEIVDAIIAQEHRIIGIMDEIKAVLAERV
;
A
#
# COMPACT_ATOMS: atom_id res chain seq x y z
N MET A 1 30.17 16.09 25.77
CA MET A 1 28.98 16.46 26.56
C MET A 1 27.76 16.25 25.69
N ARG A 2 27.02 15.14 25.88
CA ARG A 2 25.73 14.90 25.22
C ARG A 2 24.65 15.51 26.11
N GLY A 3 24.26 16.74 25.80
CA GLY A 3 22.98 17.28 26.23
C GLY A 3 22.03 17.10 25.06
N ASP A 4 21.30 15.99 25.03
CA ASP A 4 20.34 15.68 23.99
C ASP A 4 18.95 15.76 24.61
N ASN A 5 18.17 16.77 24.23
CA ASN A 5 16.78 16.97 24.64
C ASN A 5 15.82 16.02 23.91
N GLY A 6 16.28 14.83 23.50
CA GLY A 6 15.45 13.76 22.92
C GLY A 6 14.71 14.14 21.62
N ARG A 7 15.08 15.25 20.99
CA ARG A 7 14.49 15.71 19.73
C ARG A 7 15.43 15.35 18.59
N ARG A 8 15.03 14.36 17.81
CA ARG A 8 15.72 13.97 16.56
C ARG A 8 15.75 15.18 15.63
N GLU A 9 16.94 15.60 15.22
CA GLU A 9 17.13 16.73 14.31
C GLU A 9 17.47 16.27 12.88
N ARG A 10 17.38 17.20 11.92
CA ARG A 10 17.78 16.98 10.52
C ARG A 10 19.19 16.41 10.39
N ARG A 11 20.11 16.85 11.24
CA ARG A 11 21.51 16.40 11.26
C ARG A 11 21.62 14.91 11.60
N ASP A 12 20.79 14.42 12.51
CA ASP A 12 20.77 13.01 12.92
C ASP A 12 20.23 12.12 11.80
N VAL A 13 19.21 12.60 11.06
CA VAL A 13 18.66 11.89 9.90
C VAL A 13 19.69 11.83 8.79
N ILE A 14 20.36 12.94 8.47
CA ILE A 14 21.47 12.96 7.50
C ILE A 14 22.56 11.97 7.92
N ALA A 15 23.00 11.99 9.18
CA ALA A 15 23.99 11.04 9.68
C ALA A 15 23.52 9.58 9.53
N THR A 16 22.26 9.29 9.86
CA THR A 16 21.66 7.95 9.70
C THR A 16 21.71 7.50 8.23
N VAL A 17 21.32 8.38 7.31
CA VAL A 17 21.31 8.10 5.87
C VAL A 17 22.73 7.77 5.39
N PHE A 18 23.69 8.65 5.67
CA PHE A 18 25.07 8.46 5.19
C PHE A 18 25.82 7.31 5.88
N GLN A 19 25.45 6.91 7.10
CA GLN A 19 25.98 5.68 7.72
C GLN A 19 25.55 4.41 6.98
N GLY A 20 24.38 4.43 6.34
CA GLY A 20 23.86 3.30 5.57
C GLY A 20 24.38 3.21 4.13
N PHE A 21 25.05 4.26 3.64
CA PHE A 21 25.59 4.31 2.28
C PHE A 21 27.12 4.28 2.27
N ALA A 22 27.67 3.58 1.28
CA ALA A 22 29.10 3.58 0.98
C ALA A 22 29.30 3.88 -0.51
N ASN A 23 30.25 4.75 -0.84
CA ASN A 23 30.65 4.97 -2.23
C ASN A 23 31.23 3.67 -2.80
N ARG A 24 30.65 3.20 -3.92
CA ARG A 24 31.12 2.01 -4.65
C ARG A 24 31.86 2.37 -5.95
N MET A 25 31.95 3.64 -6.31
CA MET A 25 32.71 4.06 -7.49
C MET A 25 34.21 3.96 -7.22
N GLU A 26 34.90 3.12 -7.98
CA GLU A 26 36.36 2.93 -7.89
C GLU A 26 37.14 4.02 -8.65
N SER A 27 36.61 4.46 -9.80
CA SER A 27 37.26 5.48 -10.63
C SER A 27 36.90 6.89 -10.14
N GLY A 28 37.90 7.60 -9.61
CA GLY A 28 37.76 9.00 -9.24
C GLY A 28 37.43 9.93 -10.42
N TYR A 29 37.82 9.55 -11.64
CA TYR A 29 37.46 10.29 -12.86
C TYR A 29 35.97 10.16 -13.15
N LEU A 30 35.42 8.94 -13.13
CA LEU A 30 33.99 8.73 -13.32
C LEU A 30 33.17 9.41 -12.22
N LEU A 31 33.65 9.36 -10.96
CA LEU A 31 33.00 10.08 -9.87
C LEU A 31 33.00 11.59 -10.12
N ARG A 32 34.12 12.15 -10.60
CA ARG A 32 34.20 13.57 -10.98
C ARG A 32 33.22 13.90 -12.10
N ASP A 33 33.11 13.06 -13.11
CA ASP A 33 32.17 13.28 -14.23
C ASP A 33 30.72 13.30 -13.73
N VAL A 34 30.34 12.36 -12.86
CA VAL A 34 29.01 12.34 -12.22
C VAL A 34 28.79 13.58 -11.37
N VAL A 35 29.77 14.00 -10.57
CA VAL A 35 29.67 15.21 -9.75
C VAL A 35 29.48 16.45 -10.63
N ASN A 36 30.21 16.57 -11.73
CA ASN A 36 30.08 17.71 -12.65
C ASN A 36 28.70 17.74 -13.34
N LEU A 37 28.15 16.56 -13.69
CA LEU A 37 26.79 16.48 -14.23
C LEU A 37 25.74 16.95 -13.22
N ILE A 38 25.91 16.60 -11.93
CA ILE A 38 25.02 17.05 -10.85
C ILE A 38 25.21 18.55 -10.56
N ASP A 39 26.44 19.05 -10.57
CA ASP A 39 26.78 20.46 -10.34
C ASP A 39 26.19 21.38 -11.42
N GLY A 40 26.05 20.86 -12.66
CA GLY A 40 25.38 21.57 -13.76
C GLY A 40 23.87 21.75 -13.59
N ILE A 41 23.26 21.18 -12.55
CA ILE A 41 21.84 21.40 -12.24
C ILE A 41 21.74 22.69 -11.43
N HIS A 42 21.33 23.78 -12.09
CA HIS A 42 21.14 25.08 -11.45
C HIS A 42 19.81 25.14 -10.67
N PHE A 43 19.89 25.72 -9.48
CA PHE A 43 18.78 25.88 -8.55
C PHE A 43 18.76 27.34 -8.04
N ASP A 44 17.80 28.15 -8.48
CA ASP A 44 17.62 29.56 -8.17
C ASP A 44 16.49 29.87 -7.14
N SER A 45 15.72 28.91 -6.60
CA SER A 45 14.60 29.20 -5.66
C SER A 45 14.07 28.05 -4.77
N SER A 46 13.30 28.38 -3.73
CA SER A 46 12.62 27.42 -2.84
C SER A 46 11.55 26.55 -3.53
N GLU A 47 11.05 26.94 -4.71
CA GLU A 47 10.20 26.08 -5.55
C GLU A 47 10.95 24.81 -6.01
N GLU A 48 12.28 24.81 -5.96
CA GLU A 48 13.11 23.74 -6.52
C GLU A 48 13.43 22.61 -5.57
N VAL A 49 13.26 22.79 -4.25
CA VAL A 49 13.31 21.65 -3.32
C VAL A 49 12.22 20.64 -3.69
N HIS A 50 11.03 21.13 -4.07
CA HIS A 50 9.98 20.29 -4.63
C HIS A 50 10.34 19.71 -6.00
N THR A 51 11.08 20.44 -6.84
CA THR A 51 11.58 19.93 -8.13
C THR A 51 12.59 18.81 -7.93
N LEU A 52 13.52 18.96 -6.98
CA LEU A 52 14.49 17.93 -6.60
C LEU A 52 13.82 16.70 -6.03
N GLY A 53 12.80 16.86 -5.18
CA GLY A 53 11.96 15.77 -4.71
C GLY A 53 11.29 15.01 -5.86
N ARG A 54 10.72 15.70 -6.85
CA ARG A 54 10.12 15.07 -8.05
C ARG A 54 11.16 14.36 -8.94
N LEU A 55 12.35 14.95 -9.11
CA LEU A 55 13.45 14.32 -9.84
C LEU A 55 13.92 13.06 -9.11
N TYR A 56 14.08 13.14 -7.80
CA TYR A 56 14.45 12.00 -6.95
C TYR A 56 13.40 10.88 -7.04
N GLU A 57 12.10 11.21 -7.01
CA GLU A 57 11.02 10.22 -7.23
C GLU A 57 11.08 9.56 -8.60
N THR A 58 11.44 10.33 -9.63
CA THR A 58 11.65 9.78 -10.97
C THR A 58 12.84 8.83 -10.98
N LEU A 59 13.97 9.21 -10.35
CA LEU A 59 15.14 8.36 -10.22
C LEU A 59 14.87 7.11 -9.39
N LEU A 60 14.10 7.21 -8.29
CA LEU A 60 13.64 6.06 -7.51
C LEU A 60 12.86 5.09 -8.40
N ARG A 61 11.98 5.63 -9.24
CA ARG A 61 11.20 4.83 -10.20
C ARG A 61 12.08 4.11 -11.23
N GLU A 62 13.09 4.79 -11.78
CA GLU A 62 14.03 4.18 -12.75
C GLU A 62 14.98 3.18 -12.08
N MET A 63 15.52 3.49 -10.89
CA MET A 63 16.34 2.57 -10.09
C MET A 63 15.57 1.30 -9.75
N ARG A 64 14.30 1.46 -9.36
CA ARG A 64 13.36 0.37 -9.11
C ARG A 64 13.14 -0.50 -10.34
N ASP A 65 13.04 0.11 -11.51
CA ASP A 65 12.86 -0.60 -12.78
C ASP A 65 14.13 -1.35 -13.25
N ALA A 66 15.31 -0.88 -12.82
CA ALA A 66 16.61 -1.47 -13.14
C ALA A 66 17.07 -2.52 -12.12
N ALA A 67 16.59 -2.45 -10.87
CA ALA A 67 17.07 -3.31 -9.77
C ALA A 67 16.73 -4.79 -9.92
N GLY A 68 15.71 -5.14 -10.74
CA GLY A 68 15.27 -6.53 -10.87
C GLY A 68 14.69 -7.10 -9.57
N ASP A 69 13.90 -8.15 -9.73
CA ASP A 69 13.02 -8.76 -8.74
C ASP A 69 13.56 -8.83 -7.29
N SER A 70 13.07 -7.93 -6.43
CA SER A 70 13.32 -7.91 -4.97
C SER A 70 12.03 -8.04 -4.15
N GLY A 71 10.91 -8.40 -4.79
CA GLY A 71 9.59 -8.48 -4.15
C GLY A 71 9.10 -7.15 -3.54
N GLU A 72 9.63 -6.01 -4.00
CA GLU A 72 9.25 -4.68 -3.54
C GLU A 72 8.15 -4.10 -4.44
N PHE A 73 6.92 -4.04 -3.92
CA PHE A 73 5.79 -3.45 -4.62
C PHE A 73 5.75 -1.94 -4.41
N TYR A 74 6.11 -1.18 -5.45
CA TYR A 74 5.94 0.28 -5.42
C TYR A 74 4.49 0.66 -5.74
N THR A 75 3.87 1.42 -4.85
CA THR A 75 2.51 1.93 -5.07
C THR A 75 2.48 2.99 -6.16
N PRO A 76 1.69 2.85 -7.24
CA PRO A 76 1.58 3.87 -8.27
C PRO A 76 1.18 5.23 -7.72
N ARG A 77 1.82 6.30 -8.20
CA ARG A 77 1.56 7.68 -7.75
C ARG A 77 0.10 8.11 -7.86
N PRO A 78 -0.65 7.76 -8.93
CA PRO A 78 -2.09 7.99 -8.98
C PRO A 78 -2.87 7.40 -7.82
N VAL A 79 -2.53 6.17 -7.42
CA VAL A 79 -3.18 5.47 -6.30
C VAL A 79 -2.85 6.16 -4.97
N VAL A 80 -1.58 6.51 -4.76
CA VAL A 80 -1.14 7.26 -3.57
C VAL A 80 -1.90 8.57 -3.44
N ARG A 81 -1.91 9.39 -4.51
CA ARG A 81 -2.60 10.68 -4.55
C ARG A 81 -4.09 10.54 -4.26
N PHE A 82 -4.75 9.58 -4.92
CA PHE A 82 -6.17 9.32 -4.72
C PHE A 82 -6.47 8.98 -3.26
N MET A 83 -5.72 8.05 -2.68
CA MET A 83 -5.90 7.63 -1.29
C MET A 83 -5.67 8.78 -0.31
N VAL A 84 -4.64 9.61 -0.51
CA VAL A 84 -4.39 10.80 0.31
C VAL A 84 -5.52 11.81 0.16
N GLU A 85 -5.96 12.10 -1.06
CA GLU A 85 -7.02 13.08 -1.34
C GLU A 85 -8.35 12.68 -0.68
N VAL A 86 -8.78 11.42 -0.81
CA VAL A 86 -10.07 10.98 -0.23
C VAL A 86 -10.02 10.71 1.27
N THR A 87 -8.83 10.43 1.82
CA THR A 87 -8.63 10.32 3.27
C THR A 87 -8.51 11.70 3.92
N ASP A 88 -8.10 12.71 3.16
CA ASP A 88 -8.00 14.12 3.55
C ASP A 88 -7.36 14.34 4.94
N PRO A 89 -6.06 14.03 5.13
CA PRO A 89 -5.38 14.29 6.39
C PRO A 89 -5.42 15.78 6.77
N GLN A 90 -5.64 16.06 8.06
CA GLN A 90 -5.70 17.43 8.59
C GLN A 90 -4.49 17.73 9.50
N LEU A 91 -4.06 18.99 9.53
CA LEU A 91 -3.01 19.40 10.48
C LEU A 91 -3.44 19.16 11.93
N GLY A 92 -2.49 18.69 12.75
CA GLY A 92 -2.73 18.26 14.13
C GLY A 92 -3.11 16.77 14.25
N GLU A 93 -3.36 16.08 13.14
CA GLU A 93 -3.49 14.64 13.11
C GLU A 93 -2.13 13.94 13.05
N THR A 94 -2.05 12.74 13.61
CA THR A 94 -0.89 11.86 13.40
C THR A 94 -1.16 10.86 12.29
N ILE A 95 -0.20 10.73 11.37
CA ILE A 95 -0.25 9.86 10.20
C ILE A 95 0.80 8.76 10.36
N LEU A 96 0.43 7.52 10.04
CA LEU A 96 1.33 6.37 10.02
C LEU A 96 1.24 5.62 8.69
N ASP A 97 2.40 5.22 8.18
CA ASP A 97 2.52 4.13 7.20
C ASP A 97 3.43 3.04 7.79
N PRO A 98 2.88 1.90 8.27
CA PRO A 98 3.67 0.86 8.91
C PRO A 98 4.53 0.04 7.93
N ALA A 99 4.36 0.23 6.62
CA ALA A 99 5.12 -0.44 5.56
C ALA A 99 5.45 0.59 4.47
N CYS A 100 6.21 1.63 4.84
CA CYS A 100 6.30 2.84 4.04
C CYS A 100 7.14 2.72 2.77
N GLY A 101 7.93 1.65 2.60
CA GLY A 101 8.81 1.49 1.45
C GLY A 101 9.72 2.70 1.33
N THR A 102 9.73 3.33 0.15
CA THR A 102 10.47 4.57 -0.13
C THR A 102 9.76 5.86 0.33
N GLY A 103 8.70 5.76 1.15
CA GLY A 103 8.01 6.89 1.76
C GLY A 103 6.94 7.55 0.88
N GLY A 104 6.37 6.83 -0.08
CA GLY A 104 5.44 7.39 -1.07
C GLY A 104 4.20 8.04 -0.45
N PHE A 105 3.47 7.32 0.40
CA PHE A 105 2.29 7.86 1.10
C PHE A 105 2.64 8.98 2.08
N LEU A 106 3.72 8.83 2.83
CA LEU A 106 4.15 9.82 3.81
C LEU A 106 4.53 11.16 3.15
N THR A 107 5.15 11.09 1.98
CA THR A 107 5.53 12.25 1.19
C THR A 107 4.30 12.97 0.63
N ASP A 108 3.38 12.25 -0.03
CA ASP A 108 2.16 12.86 -0.54
C ASP A 108 1.27 13.41 0.58
N ALA A 109 1.20 12.73 1.73
CA ALA A 109 0.49 13.22 2.91
C ALA A 109 1.13 14.50 3.49
N PHE A 110 2.46 14.57 3.53
CA PHE A 110 3.18 15.78 3.95
C PHE A 110 2.86 16.96 3.01
N LEU A 111 2.92 16.75 1.69
CA LEU A 111 2.60 17.78 0.70
C LEU A 111 1.12 18.23 0.77
N HIS A 112 0.20 17.32 1.09
CA HIS A 112 -1.21 17.66 1.32
C HIS A 112 -1.37 18.59 2.52
N LEU A 113 -0.71 18.26 3.63
CA LEU A 113 -0.75 19.04 4.87
C LEU A 113 0.02 20.37 4.80
N GLU A 114 1.08 20.43 4.00
CA GLU A 114 1.88 21.65 3.82
C GLU A 114 1.03 22.81 3.30
N ARG A 115 0.06 22.52 2.43
CA ARG A 115 -0.92 23.51 1.92
C ARG A 115 -1.80 24.11 3.02
N GLN A 116 -1.94 23.42 4.15
CA GLN A 116 -2.70 23.87 5.31
C GLN A 116 -1.84 24.66 6.32
N ALA A 117 -0.50 24.64 6.17
CA ALA A 117 0.49 25.17 7.11
C ALA A 117 0.88 26.64 6.83
N ASP A 118 -0.11 27.52 6.88
CA ASP A 118 0.00 28.96 6.59
C ASP A 118 0.71 29.80 7.69
N THR A 119 0.97 29.25 8.87
CA THR A 119 1.61 29.94 10.00
C THR A 119 2.83 29.18 10.51
N VAL A 120 3.71 29.89 11.23
CA VAL A 120 4.91 29.31 11.85
C VAL A 120 4.55 28.16 12.80
N GLU A 121 3.50 28.31 13.60
CA GLU A 121 3.06 27.26 14.53
C GLU A 121 2.54 26.02 13.80
N LYS A 122 1.72 26.20 12.77
CA LYS A 122 1.24 25.08 11.95
C LYS A 122 2.39 24.35 11.23
N ARG A 123 3.40 25.09 10.76
CA ARG A 123 4.62 24.50 10.18
C ARG A 123 5.40 23.71 11.22
N ARG A 124 5.51 24.19 12.46
CA ARG A 124 6.15 23.44 13.55
C ARG A 124 5.44 22.11 13.81
N ILE A 125 4.10 22.13 13.92
CA ILE A 125 3.29 20.91 14.10
C ILE A 125 3.55 19.91 12.97
N LEU A 126 3.48 20.37 11.71
CA LEU A 126 3.75 19.55 10.54
C LEU A 126 5.13 18.88 10.58
N GLN A 127 6.15 19.60 11.03
CA GLN A 127 7.54 19.14 11.05
C GLN A 127 7.83 18.14 12.18
N GLU A 128 7.21 18.31 13.35
CA GLU A 128 7.65 17.63 14.58
C GLU A 128 6.74 16.45 15.01
N GLU A 129 5.45 16.52 14.69
CA GLU A 129 4.42 15.72 15.39
C GLU A 129 3.60 14.82 14.45
N THR A 130 3.52 15.15 13.16
CA THR A 130 2.50 14.59 12.25
C THR A 130 2.89 13.25 11.60
N ILE A 131 4.08 13.13 11.01
CA ILE A 131 4.43 12.02 10.11
C ILE A 131 5.23 10.91 10.83
N ARG A 132 4.78 9.66 10.72
CA ARG A 132 5.47 8.47 11.23
C ARG A 132 5.47 7.35 10.20
N GLY A 133 6.49 6.49 10.21
CA GLY A 133 6.58 5.35 9.30
C GLY A 133 7.31 4.15 9.88
N GLY A 134 7.24 3.02 9.19
CA GLY A 134 8.02 1.82 9.46
C GLY A 134 8.47 1.16 8.16
N GLU A 135 9.73 0.76 8.10
CA GLU A 135 10.31 0.03 6.97
C GLU A 135 11.45 -0.86 7.44
N ALA A 136 11.30 -2.18 7.26
CA ALA A 136 12.24 -3.17 7.78
C ALA A 136 13.46 -3.36 6.87
N LYS A 137 13.34 -3.09 5.56
CA LYS A 137 14.41 -3.25 4.59
C LYS A 137 15.31 -2.02 4.60
N SER A 138 16.62 -2.25 4.77
CA SER A 138 17.62 -1.19 4.93
C SER A 138 17.61 -0.15 3.80
N LEU A 139 17.65 -0.58 2.53
CA LEU A 139 17.70 0.36 1.41
C LEU A 139 16.41 1.19 1.29
N PRO A 140 15.19 0.60 1.23
CA PRO A 140 13.94 1.37 1.27
C PRO A 140 13.83 2.32 2.46
N PHE A 141 14.25 1.89 3.66
CA PHE A 141 14.28 2.74 4.85
C PHE A 141 15.14 4.00 4.64
N LEU A 142 16.36 3.85 4.13
CA LEU A 142 17.24 4.98 3.84
C LEU A 142 16.65 5.90 2.76
N LEU A 143 16.11 5.31 1.70
CA LEU A 143 15.49 6.03 0.59
C LEU A 143 14.27 6.83 1.07
N SER A 144 13.47 6.29 1.99
CA SER A 144 12.31 6.99 2.57
C SER A 144 12.70 8.21 3.40
N GLN A 145 13.76 8.10 4.20
CA GLN A 145 14.26 9.22 5.00
C GLN A 145 14.79 10.34 4.10
N LEU A 146 15.57 9.97 3.07
CA LEU A 146 16.06 10.94 2.10
C LEU A 146 14.91 11.56 1.31
N ASN A 147 13.91 10.78 0.92
CA ASN A 147 12.75 11.27 0.19
C ASN A 147 12.00 12.34 0.98
N LEU A 148 11.68 12.05 2.24
CA LEU A 148 10.99 12.98 3.13
C LEU A 148 11.82 14.23 3.41
N LEU A 149 13.14 14.08 3.60
CA LEU A 149 14.06 15.22 3.74
C LEU A 149 14.07 16.13 2.52
N LEU A 150 14.12 15.56 1.32
CA LEU A 150 14.10 16.30 0.05
C LEU A 150 12.76 16.98 -0.20
N HIS A 151 11.67 16.47 0.36
CA HIS A 151 10.35 17.11 0.31
C HIS A 151 10.12 18.11 1.46
N GLY A 152 11.11 18.32 2.32
CA GLY A 152 11.08 19.37 3.35
C GLY A 152 10.74 18.90 4.76
N LEU A 153 10.49 17.60 5.00
CA LEU A 153 10.31 17.08 6.36
C LEU A 153 11.68 16.88 7.03
N HIS A 154 11.99 17.70 8.03
CA HIS A 154 13.34 17.78 8.58
C HIS A 154 13.73 16.60 9.47
N ALA A 155 12.78 15.99 10.18
CA ALA A 155 13.05 14.94 11.15
C ALA A 155 12.07 13.75 10.99
N PRO A 156 12.07 13.05 9.84
CA PRO A 156 11.19 11.91 9.63
C PRO A 156 11.37 10.84 10.71
N ARG A 157 10.25 10.39 11.29
CA ARG A 157 10.23 9.33 12.30
C ARG A 157 9.90 7.99 11.65
N ILE A 158 10.90 7.38 11.04
CA ILE A 158 10.79 6.05 10.41
C ILE A 158 11.47 5.03 11.32
N ASP A 159 10.74 3.97 11.66
CA ASP A 159 11.23 2.82 12.44
C ASP A 159 11.85 1.78 11.48
N PRO A 160 13.15 1.42 11.62
CA PRO A 160 13.83 0.49 10.72
C PRO A 160 13.51 -1.00 11.01
N GLY A 161 12.69 -1.31 12.02
CA GLY A 161 12.39 -2.69 12.41
C GLY A 161 11.09 -3.24 11.81
N ASN A 162 10.90 -4.56 11.88
CA ASN A 162 9.64 -5.21 11.49
C ASN A 162 8.46 -4.62 12.29
N ALA A 163 7.46 -4.07 11.61
CA ALA A 163 6.30 -3.42 12.24
C ALA A 163 5.43 -4.38 13.07
N LEU A 164 5.50 -5.68 12.77
CA LEU A 164 4.73 -6.76 13.41
C LEU A 164 5.40 -7.32 14.67
N ARG A 165 6.58 -6.79 15.06
CA ARG A 165 7.35 -7.27 16.23
C ARG A 165 6.74 -6.94 17.60
N PHE A 166 5.75 -6.05 17.64
CA PHE A 166 5.12 -5.61 18.88
C PHE A 166 3.83 -6.39 19.14
N ARG A 167 3.63 -6.84 20.38
CA ARG A 167 2.37 -7.48 20.80
C ARG A 167 1.20 -6.52 20.65
N LEU A 168 0.16 -6.91 19.92
CA LEU A 168 -1.01 -6.05 19.71
C LEU A 168 -1.70 -5.67 21.02
N ALA A 169 -1.69 -6.56 22.02
CA ALA A 169 -2.27 -6.30 23.33
C ALA A 169 -1.56 -5.16 24.09
N GLU A 170 -0.26 -4.99 23.88
CA GLU A 170 0.59 -3.99 24.55
C GLU A 170 0.51 -2.62 23.89
N ILE A 171 -0.07 -2.50 22.68
CA ILE A 171 -0.21 -1.23 21.98
C ILE A 171 -1.21 -0.33 22.73
N GLY A 172 -0.71 0.73 23.36
CA GLY A 172 -1.46 1.71 24.14
C GLY A 172 -2.12 2.82 23.31
N GLU A 173 -2.81 3.75 23.98
CA GLU A 173 -3.50 4.88 23.33
C GLU A 173 -2.52 5.93 22.75
N ASP A 174 -1.35 6.11 23.36
CA ASP A 174 -0.27 7.00 22.91
C ASP A 174 0.40 6.54 21.62
N GLN A 175 0.30 5.23 21.36
CA GLN A 175 0.81 4.56 20.17
C GLN A 175 -0.21 4.51 19.02
N ARG A 176 -1.44 5.00 19.24
CA ARG A 176 -2.49 5.09 18.21
C ARG A 176 -2.39 6.38 17.40
N VAL A 177 -2.82 6.32 16.15
CA VAL A 177 -2.77 7.43 15.18
C VAL A 177 -4.13 7.77 14.59
N ASN A 178 -4.25 8.98 14.06
CA ASN A 178 -5.49 9.46 13.42
C ASN A 178 -5.67 8.88 12.02
N VAL A 179 -4.59 8.79 11.24
CA VAL A 179 -4.64 8.38 9.84
C VAL A 179 -3.62 7.28 9.57
N ILE A 180 -4.06 6.22 8.88
CA ILE A 180 -3.15 5.22 8.32
C ILE A 180 -3.32 5.18 6.80
N LEU A 181 -2.23 5.38 6.08
CA LEU A 181 -2.16 5.33 4.61
C LEU A 181 -1.06 4.35 4.26
N THR A 182 -1.38 3.20 3.66
CA THR A 182 -0.37 2.15 3.50
C THR A 182 -0.68 1.16 2.39
N ASN A 183 0.37 0.57 1.85
CA ASN A 183 0.35 -0.57 0.95
C ASN A 183 1.22 -1.68 1.56
N PRO A 184 0.67 -2.52 2.45
CA PRO A 184 1.43 -3.61 3.04
C PRO A 184 1.87 -4.63 1.98
N PRO A 185 2.85 -5.50 2.28
CA PRO A 185 3.25 -6.58 1.39
C PRO A 185 2.05 -7.45 0.96
N PHE A 186 1.91 -7.71 -0.35
CA PHE A 186 0.80 -8.49 -0.91
C PHE A 186 0.86 -9.98 -0.58
N GLY A 187 2.03 -10.49 -0.21
CA GLY A 187 2.25 -11.87 0.15
C GLY A 187 3.49 -12.02 1.02
N GLY A 188 3.82 -13.26 1.36
CA GLY A 188 4.87 -13.59 2.31
C GLY A 188 4.28 -14.18 3.60
N GLU A 189 5.15 -14.88 4.30
CA GLU A 189 4.86 -15.48 5.59
C GLU A 189 5.78 -14.91 6.66
N GLU A 190 5.23 -14.61 7.83
CA GLU A 190 6.02 -14.22 9.00
C GLU A 190 6.44 -15.43 9.83
N GLU A 191 7.59 -15.31 10.49
CA GLU A 191 8.11 -16.36 11.36
C GLU A 191 7.20 -16.62 12.56
N ALA A 192 7.18 -17.87 13.04
CA ALA A 192 6.35 -18.30 14.17
C ALA A 192 6.50 -17.41 15.44
N GLY A 193 7.68 -16.82 15.65
CA GLY A 193 7.94 -15.88 16.73
C GLY A 193 7.07 -14.61 16.66
N ILE A 194 6.85 -14.09 15.46
CA ILE A 194 6.00 -12.92 15.20
C ILE A 194 4.53 -13.24 15.48
N LEU A 195 4.07 -14.46 15.19
CA LEU A 195 2.67 -14.84 15.35
C LEU A 195 2.20 -14.76 16.80
N ASN A 196 3.12 -14.93 17.77
CA ASN A 196 2.83 -14.78 19.20
C ASN A 196 2.45 -13.35 19.62
N ASN A 197 2.65 -12.37 18.73
CA ASN A 197 2.22 -10.98 18.95
C ASN A 197 0.73 -10.74 18.66
N PHE A 198 0.06 -11.74 18.07
CA PHE A 198 -1.33 -11.68 17.65
C PHE A 198 -2.23 -12.58 18.50
N PRO A 199 -3.54 -12.24 18.61
CA PRO A 199 -4.52 -13.06 19.33
C PRO A 199 -4.58 -14.50 18.80
N GLU A 200 -4.67 -15.49 19.70
CA GLU A 200 -4.59 -16.92 19.36
C GLU A 200 -5.59 -17.36 18.30
N ASP A 201 -6.82 -16.83 18.36
CA ASP A 201 -7.92 -17.11 17.45
C ASP A 201 -7.78 -16.44 16.06
N ARG A 202 -6.76 -15.59 15.89
CA ARG A 202 -6.47 -14.80 14.67
C ARG A 202 -4.99 -14.85 14.26
N ARG A 203 -4.23 -15.86 14.66
CA ARG A 203 -2.84 -16.06 14.22
C ARG A 203 -2.80 -16.66 12.83
N THR A 204 -2.27 -15.93 11.86
CA THR A 204 -2.01 -16.42 10.49
C THR A 204 -0.58 -16.10 10.12
N ALA A 205 0.05 -16.94 9.30
CA ALA A 205 1.38 -16.64 8.75
C ALA A 205 1.32 -15.52 7.70
N GLU A 206 0.16 -15.30 7.07
CA GLU A 206 0.00 -14.33 5.98
C GLU A 206 0.29 -12.89 6.41
N THR A 207 1.39 -12.32 5.92
CA THR A 207 1.85 -10.97 6.26
C THR A 207 0.76 -9.91 6.05
N ALA A 208 0.01 -9.98 4.94
CA ALA A 208 -1.06 -9.01 4.63
C ALA A 208 -2.16 -8.95 5.72
N LEU A 209 -2.57 -10.10 6.25
CA LEU A 209 -3.60 -10.19 7.29
C LEU A 209 -3.06 -9.75 8.67
N LEU A 210 -1.79 -10.01 8.95
CA LEU A 210 -1.12 -9.51 10.16
C LEU A 210 -1.03 -7.97 10.14
N PHE A 211 -0.69 -7.38 8.99
CA PHE A 211 -0.72 -5.92 8.84
C PHE A 211 -2.13 -5.35 9.01
N LEU A 212 -3.17 -5.99 8.46
CA LEU A 212 -4.55 -5.55 8.68
C LEU A 212 -4.90 -5.48 10.18
N GLN A 213 -4.53 -6.50 10.95
CA GLN A 213 -4.72 -6.50 12.41
C GLN A 213 -3.91 -5.38 13.11
N LEU A 214 -2.66 -5.14 12.69
CA LEU A 214 -1.85 -4.04 13.20
C LEU A 214 -2.51 -2.68 12.92
N ILE A 215 -2.99 -2.45 11.70
CA ILE A 215 -3.65 -1.21 11.28
C ILE A 215 -4.89 -0.97 12.14
N MET A 216 -5.77 -1.98 12.26
CA MET A 216 -6.95 -1.93 13.14
C MET A 216 -6.56 -1.57 14.58
N ARG A 217 -5.48 -2.17 15.12
CA ARG A 217 -5.03 -1.87 16.48
C ARG A 217 -4.47 -0.45 16.64
N ARG A 218 -3.78 0.07 15.62
CA ARG A 218 -3.10 1.36 15.63
C ARG A 218 -4.01 2.57 15.40
N LEU A 219 -5.25 2.39 14.94
CA LEU A 219 -6.16 3.53 14.78
C LEU A 219 -6.65 4.09 16.12
N LYS A 220 -6.69 5.42 16.27
CA LYS A 220 -7.34 6.09 17.39
C LYS A 220 -8.82 5.71 17.43
N ARG A 221 -9.36 5.50 18.63
CA ARG A 221 -10.74 5.06 18.86
C ARG A 221 -11.73 6.23 18.86
N ALA A 222 -13.02 5.87 18.88
CA ALA A 222 -14.16 6.78 19.03
C ALA A 222 -14.26 7.81 17.88
N GLY A 223 -14.20 7.32 16.63
CA GLY A 223 -14.36 8.13 15.42
C GLY A 223 -13.17 9.03 15.08
N ARG A 224 -12.04 8.89 15.78
CA ARG A 224 -10.84 9.73 15.58
C ARG A 224 -9.79 9.11 14.66
N GLY A 225 -9.96 7.84 14.31
CA GLY A 225 -9.06 7.07 13.47
C GLY A 225 -9.73 6.66 12.14
N ARG A 226 -9.01 6.81 11.03
CA ARG A 226 -9.38 6.31 9.70
C ARG A 226 -8.17 5.74 8.95
N ALA A 227 -8.40 4.75 8.11
CA ALA A 227 -7.36 4.11 7.30
C ALA A 227 -7.79 3.98 5.84
N ALA A 228 -6.80 4.09 4.95
CA ALA A 228 -6.87 3.69 3.57
C ALA A 228 -5.75 2.68 3.31
N VAL A 229 -6.11 1.48 2.89
CA VAL A 229 -5.19 0.34 2.79
C VAL A 229 -5.31 -0.29 1.42
N VAL A 230 -4.18 -0.46 0.73
CA VAL A 230 -4.12 -1.32 -0.46
C VAL A 230 -4.08 -2.77 0.02
N VAL A 231 -4.97 -3.61 -0.51
CA VAL A 231 -5.01 -5.04 -0.20
C VAL A 231 -5.08 -5.87 -1.48
N PRO A 232 -4.41 -7.04 -1.54
CA PRO A 232 -4.55 -7.96 -2.66
C PRO A 232 -5.96 -8.55 -2.71
N HIS A 233 -6.34 -9.11 -3.85
CA HIS A 233 -7.64 -9.80 -4.01
C HIS A 233 -7.87 -10.88 -2.93
N GLY A 234 -6.83 -11.63 -2.56
CA GLY A 234 -6.85 -12.68 -1.53
C GLY A 234 -7.40 -12.22 -0.17
N THR A 235 -7.12 -10.99 0.23
CA THR A 235 -7.63 -10.43 1.49
C THR A 235 -9.15 -10.34 1.50
N LEU A 236 -9.79 -10.12 0.35
CA LEU A 236 -11.24 -9.97 0.27
C LEU A 236 -11.98 -11.32 0.35
N PHE A 237 -11.47 -12.37 -0.29
CA PHE A 237 -12.16 -13.67 -0.35
C PHE A 237 -11.63 -14.76 0.61
N GLY A 238 -10.47 -14.57 1.25
CA GLY A 238 -9.87 -15.59 2.12
C GLY A 238 -10.79 -16.11 3.23
N ASP A 239 -10.66 -17.38 3.59
CA ASP A 239 -11.53 -18.09 4.53
C ASP A 239 -10.85 -18.31 5.90
N GLY A 240 -11.48 -19.13 6.76
CA GLY A 240 -10.90 -19.53 8.05
C GLY A 240 -10.51 -18.34 8.94
N ILE A 241 -9.21 -18.19 9.19
CA ILE A 241 -8.67 -17.09 10.03
C ILE A 241 -8.88 -15.72 9.35
N SER A 242 -8.74 -15.65 8.03
CA SER A 242 -9.02 -14.44 7.25
C SER A 242 -10.48 -14.00 7.40
N ALA A 243 -11.42 -14.94 7.37
CA ALA A 243 -12.84 -14.66 7.60
C ALA A 243 -13.09 -14.05 8.99
N ARG A 244 -12.42 -14.57 10.04
CA ARG A 244 -12.53 -14.03 11.40
C ARG A 244 -11.96 -12.62 11.52
N ILE A 245 -10.82 -12.35 10.89
CA ILE A 245 -10.21 -11.00 10.86
C ILE A 245 -11.12 -10.01 10.13
N LYS A 246 -11.72 -10.42 9.00
CA LYS A 246 -12.68 -9.59 8.27
C LYS A 246 -13.97 -9.34 9.05
N ALA A 247 -14.52 -10.35 9.73
CA ALA A 247 -15.67 -10.13 10.62
C ALA A 247 -15.33 -9.15 11.74
N ASP A 248 -14.15 -9.27 12.36
CA ASP A 248 -13.66 -8.32 13.35
C ASP A 248 -13.54 -6.89 12.78
N LEU A 249 -13.10 -6.75 11.52
CA LEU A 249 -13.07 -5.46 10.82
C LEU A 249 -14.50 -4.90 10.69
N LEU A 250 -15.45 -5.69 10.20
CA LEU A 250 -16.83 -5.24 10.01
C LEU A 250 -17.54 -4.91 11.32
N GLU A 251 -17.24 -5.62 12.40
CA GLU A 251 -17.94 -5.48 13.69
C GLU A 251 -17.38 -4.36 14.57
N LYS A 252 -16.11 -4.01 14.40
CA LYS A 252 -15.42 -3.03 15.26
C LYS A 252 -15.12 -1.72 14.55
N PHE A 253 -15.16 -1.72 13.21
CA PHE A 253 -14.84 -0.59 12.36
C PHE A 253 -15.92 -0.40 11.32
N ASN A 254 -15.96 0.80 10.73
CA ASN A 254 -16.87 1.15 9.67
C ASN A 254 -16.11 1.08 8.34
N LEU A 255 -16.09 -0.09 7.71
CA LEU A 255 -15.59 -0.29 6.35
C LEU A 255 -16.61 0.30 5.37
N HIS A 256 -16.50 1.60 5.13
CA HIS A 256 -17.51 2.33 4.37
C HIS A 256 -17.29 2.27 2.85
N THR A 257 -16.07 1.95 2.38
CA THR A 257 -15.78 1.89 0.94
C THR A 257 -14.72 0.84 0.56
N VAL A 258 -14.95 0.14 -0.53
CA VAL A 258 -13.96 -0.68 -1.26
C VAL A 258 -13.88 -0.18 -2.70
N VAL A 259 -12.69 0.25 -3.15
CA VAL A 259 -12.43 0.59 -4.55
C VAL A 259 -11.66 -0.54 -5.21
N ARG A 260 -12.24 -1.16 -6.24
CA ARG A 260 -11.63 -2.28 -6.98
C ARG A 260 -10.80 -1.73 -8.13
N LEU A 261 -9.50 -2.01 -8.12
CA LEU A 261 -8.58 -1.60 -9.17
C LEU A 261 -8.51 -2.66 -10.26
N ARG A 262 -8.18 -2.25 -11.50
CA ARG A 262 -8.00 -3.19 -12.62
C ARG A 262 -6.63 -3.86 -12.59
N GLU A 263 -6.50 -4.92 -13.39
CA GLU A 263 -5.24 -5.63 -13.59
C GLU A 263 -4.12 -4.72 -14.11
N GLY A 264 -2.89 -5.04 -13.71
CA GLY A 264 -1.69 -4.35 -14.18
C GLY A 264 -1.48 -2.96 -13.60
N VAL A 265 -2.32 -2.47 -12.68
CA VAL A 265 -2.08 -1.19 -11.98
C VAL A 265 -0.69 -1.19 -11.31
N PHE A 266 -0.27 -2.35 -10.79
CA PHE A 266 1.03 -2.57 -10.18
C PHE A 266 2.05 -3.22 -11.15
N ALA A 267 1.82 -3.13 -12.47
CA ALA A 267 2.80 -3.62 -13.44
C ALA A 267 4.10 -2.79 -13.39
N PRO A 268 5.29 -3.40 -13.61
CA PRO A 268 5.50 -4.79 -13.97
C PRO A 268 5.59 -5.78 -12.78
N TYR A 269 5.41 -5.33 -11.53
CA TYR A 269 5.62 -6.15 -10.33
C TYR A 269 4.59 -7.28 -10.22
N THR A 270 3.33 -6.95 -10.48
CA THR A 270 2.26 -7.94 -10.47
C THR A 270 1.10 -7.48 -11.34
N ASP A 271 0.52 -8.44 -12.04
CA ASP A 271 -0.75 -8.27 -12.75
C ASP A 271 -1.96 -8.50 -11.82
N ILE A 272 -1.76 -8.99 -10.59
CA ILE A 272 -2.82 -9.31 -9.64
C ILE A 272 -3.67 -8.05 -9.36
N PRO A 273 -5.00 -8.11 -9.52
CA PRO A 273 -5.90 -7.06 -9.09
C PRO A 273 -5.74 -6.74 -7.60
N ALA A 274 -5.64 -5.45 -7.30
CA ALA A 274 -5.64 -4.96 -5.93
C ALA A 274 -6.93 -4.20 -5.63
N ASN A 275 -7.19 -3.98 -4.35
CA ASN A 275 -8.34 -3.22 -3.89
C ASN A 275 -7.87 -2.18 -2.87
N LEU A 276 -8.58 -1.07 -2.80
CA LEU A 276 -8.38 -0.04 -1.79
C LEU A 276 -9.54 -0.14 -0.80
N ILE A 277 -9.26 -0.47 0.45
CA ILE A 277 -10.26 -0.49 1.51
C ILE A 277 -10.13 0.77 2.36
N PHE A 278 -11.28 1.37 2.68
CA PHE A 278 -11.35 2.58 3.48
C PHE A 278 -12.28 2.35 4.67
N PHE A 279 -11.73 2.47 5.86
CA PHE A 279 -12.48 2.22 7.09
C PHE A 279 -12.09 3.18 8.22
N ASP A 280 -13.03 3.40 9.13
CA ASP A 280 -12.84 4.29 10.27
C ASP A 280 -13.31 3.67 11.59
N THR A 281 -13.14 4.40 12.68
CA THR A 281 -13.46 3.99 14.05
C THR A 281 -14.75 4.58 14.59
N THR A 282 -15.67 5.02 13.73
CA THR A 282 -16.95 5.63 14.12
C THR A 282 -17.93 4.61 14.70
N GLY A 283 -17.81 3.32 14.32
CA GLY A 283 -18.66 2.24 14.81
C GLY A 283 -18.57 1.00 13.92
N PRO A 284 -19.46 0.01 14.11
CA PRO A 284 -19.57 -1.16 13.23
C PRO A 284 -20.03 -0.77 11.82
N THR A 285 -19.61 -1.57 10.84
CA THR A 285 -19.99 -1.44 9.44
C THR A 285 -21.48 -1.80 9.27
N LYS A 286 -22.20 -0.95 8.55
CA LYS A 286 -23.60 -1.20 8.17
C LYS A 286 -23.70 -1.50 6.69
N ASP A 287 -23.30 -0.53 5.89
CA ASP A 287 -23.27 -0.60 4.43
C ASP A 287 -21.84 -0.39 3.94
N ILE A 288 -21.44 -1.14 2.93
CA ILE A 288 -20.18 -0.97 2.21
C ILE A 288 -20.50 -0.49 0.81
N TRP A 289 -19.92 0.63 0.41
CA TRP A 289 -19.91 1.03 -0.99
C TRP A 289 -18.77 0.33 -1.73
N TYR A 290 -19.08 -0.31 -2.84
CA TYR A 290 -18.09 -0.77 -3.80
C TYR A 290 -18.05 0.20 -4.98
N TYR A 291 -16.85 0.52 -5.45
CA TYR A 291 -16.63 1.27 -6.68
C TYR A 291 -15.63 0.52 -7.55
N GLU A 292 -16.00 0.19 -8.77
CA GLU A 292 -15.13 -0.50 -9.71
C GLU A 292 -14.56 0.48 -10.75
N MET A 293 -13.22 0.57 -10.80
CA MET A 293 -12.56 1.45 -11.77
C MET A 293 -12.89 1.04 -13.21
N PRO A 294 -13.03 1.96 -14.18
CA PRO A 294 -13.23 1.58 -15.58
C PRO A 294 -12.06 0.74 -16.11
N LEU A 295 -12.30 0.00 -17.20
CA LEU A 295 -11.20 -0.56 -17.98
C LEU A 295 -10.40 0.58 -18.62
N PRO A 296 -9.07 0.46 -18.72
CA PRO A 296 -8.28 1.43 -19.45
C PRO A 296 -8.74 1.51 -20.91
N GLU A 297 -8.86 2.73 -21.44
CA GLU A 297 -9.39 2.94 -22.78
C GLU A 297 -8.62 2.13 -23.84
N GLY A 298 -9.36 1.34 -24.63
CA GLY A 298 -8.82 0.47 -25.66
C GLY A 298 -7.97 -0.71 -25.18
N ARG A 299 -7.93 -1.00 -23.87
CA ARG A 299 -7.00 -1.97 -23.26
C ARG A 299 -7.70 -2.87 -22.23
N LYS A 300 -7.16 -4.07 -22.03
CA LYS A 300 -7.66 -5.03 -21.02
C LYS A 300 -7.00 -4.86 -19.65
N LYS A 301 -5.76 -4.37 -19.62
CA LYS A 301 -4.97 -4.13 -18.39
C LYS A 301 -3.97 -3.00 -18.58
N TYR A 302 -3.46 -2.47 -17.48
CA TYR A 302 -2.33 -1.53 -17.51
C TYR A 302 -1.01 -2.28 -17.71
N SER A 303 0.04 -1.55 -18.09
CA SER A 303 1.38 -2.10 -18.28
C SER A 303 2.44 -1.09 -17.85
N LYS A 304 3.70 -1.52 -17.80
CA LYS A 304 4.83 -0.62 -17.51
C LYS A 304 4.88 0.59 -18.46
N THR A 305 4.66 0.38 -19.75
CA THR A 305 4.73 1.42 -20.79
C THR A 305 3.47 2.26 -20.89
N ALA A 306 2.36 1.78 -20.32
CA ALA A 306 1.08 2.48 -20.32
C ALA A 306 0.42 2.33 -18.93
N PRO A 307 0.99 2.96 -17.90
CA PRO A 307 0.51 2.86 -16.52
C PRO A 307 -0.81 3.59 -16.33
N MET A 308 -1.45 3.37 -15.17
CA MET A 308 -2.61 4.13 -14.75
C MET A 308 -2.27 5.63 -14.62
N ALA A 309 -3.18 6.49 -15.04
CA ALA A 309 -3.09 7.95 -14.88
C ALA A 309 -3.96 8.44 -13.70
N TYR A 310 -3.67 9.63 -13.17
CA TYR A 310 -4.43 10.17 -12.02
C TYR A 310 -5.85 10.56 -12.40
N GLU A 311 -6.00 11.05 -13.62
CA GLU A 311 -7.25 11.54 -14.20
C GLU A 311 -8.30 10.42 -14.29
N GLU A 312 -7.88 9.16 -14.33
CA GLU A 312 -8.79 8.00 -14.32
C GLU A 312 -9.57 7.88 -13.00
N PHE A 313 -9.11 8.50 -11.90
CA PHE A 313 -9.86 8.59 -10.65
C PHE A 313 -10.90 9.72 -10.62
N ALA A 314 -10.99 10.58 -11.63
CA ALA A 314 -11.86 11.78 -11.61
C ALA A 314 -13.33 11.44 -11.34
N ASP A 315 -13.87 10.42 -12.01
CA ASP A 315 -15.25 9.96 -11.80
C ASP A 315 -15.45 9.42 -10.37
N CYS A 316 -14.46 8.68 -9.85
CA CYS A 316 -14.50 8.12 -8.50
C CYS A 316 -14.45 9.23 -7.44
N LEU A 317 -13.62 10.26 -7.64
CA LEU A 317 -13.53 11.43 -6.77
C LEU A 317 -14.82 12.26 -6.76
N ALA A 318 -15.45 12.45 -7.93
CA ALA A 318 -16.73 13.12 -8.04
C ALA A 318 -17.83 12.32 -7.31
N TRP A 319 -17.89 11.01 -7.54
CA TRP A 319 -18.81 10.11 -6.86
C TRP A 319 -18.56 10.05 -5.33
N TRP A 320 -17.30 10.14 -4.89
CA TRP A 320 -16.95 10.09 -3.46
C TRP A 320 -17.67 11.16 -2.64
N LYS A 321 -17.84 12.36 -3.22
CA LYS A 321 -18.54 13.51 -2.62
C LYS A 321 -20.06 13.38 -2.65
N LYS A 322 -20.61 12.59 -3.57
CA LYS A 322 -22.05 12.36 -3.74
C LYS A 322 -22.31 10.90 -4.14
N ARG A 323 -22.33 10.02 -3.14
CA ARG A 323 -22.44 8.58 -3.35
C ARG A 323 -23.86 8.16 -3.73
N GLU A 324 -24.04 7.76 -4.98
CA GLU A 324 -25.27 7.21 -5.53
C GLU A 324 -24.93 5.92 -6.29
N PRO A 325 -25.84 4.92 -6.34
CA PRO A 325 -25.63 3.73 -7.17
C PRO A 325 -25.56 4.11 -8.65
N ASN A 326 -24.67 3.45 -9.39
CA ASN A 326 -24.52 3.58 -10.85
C ASN A 326 -23.84 2.32 -11.41
N GLU A 327 -23.58 2.28 -12.72
CA GLU A 327 -22.95 1.13 -13.42
C GLU A 327 -21.59 0.70 -12.85
N ARG A 328 -20.93 1.54 -12.05
CA ARG A 328 -19.63 1.27 -11.42
C ARG A 328 -19.69 1.23 -9.90
N ALA A 329 -20.80 1.63 -9.29
CA ALA A 329 -20.91 1.79 -7.85
C ALA A 329 -22.18 1.16 -7.30
N TRP A 330 -22.03 0.23 -6.36
CA TRP A 330 -23.14 -0.45 -5.71
C TRP A 330 -22.89 -0.54 -4.21
N LYS A 331 -23.96 -0.85 -3.47
CA LYS A 331 -23.94 -0.90 -2.01
C LYS A 331 -24.30 -2.32 -1.55
N VAL A 332 -23.60 -2.79 -0.52
CA VAL A 332 -23.79 -4.11 0.08
C VAL A 332 -23.96 -3.97 1.59
N SER A 333 -24.93 -4.67 2.16
CA SER A 333 -25.14 -4.72 3.61
C SER A 333 -24.08 -5.64 4.25
N ALA A 334 -23.40 -5.15 5.28
CA ALA A 334 -22.39 -5.93 6.00
C ALA A 334 -22.98 -7.13 6.74
N ALA A 335 -24.26 -7.06 7.13
CA ALA A 335 -24.95 -8.16 7.79
C ALA A 335 -25.05 -9.41 6.89
N ASP A 336 -25.09 -9.22 5.57
CA ASP A 336 -25.20 -10.32 4.61
C ASP A 336 -23.84 -10.99 4.33
N LEU A 337 -22.75 -10.36 4.78
CA LEU A 337 -21.39 -10.80 4.48
C LEU A 337 -20.83 -11.75 5.54
N ILE A 338 -21.29 -11.67 6.78
CA ILE A 338 -20.80 -12.49 7.89
C ILE A 338 -21.73 -13.70 8.05
N GLN A 339 -21.19 -14.89 7.79
CA GLN A 339 -21.89 -16.15 8.05
C GLN A 339 -21.39 -16.76 9.36
N ARG A 340 -22.35 -17.20 10.18
CA ARG A 340 -22.08 -17.80 11.49
C ARG A 340 -22.72 -19.18 11.62
N ASP A 341 -22.09 -20.06 12.39
CA ASP A 341 -22.63 -21.37 12.74
C ASP A 341 -23.61 -21.29 13.92
N ASP A 342 -24.20 -22.43 14.31
CA ASP A 342 -25.15 -22.53 15.43
C ASP A 342 -24.54 -22.13 16.80
N GLN A 343 -23.21 -22.04 16.89
CA GLN A 343 -22.48 -21.62 18.08
C GLN A 343 -22.04 -20.15 18.00
N ASP A 344 -22.62 -19.39 17.07
CA ASP A 344 -22.30 -17.98 16.80
C ASP A 344 -20.83 -17.77 16.40
N ARG A 345 -20.17 -18.77 15.80
CA ARG A 345 -18.79 -18.62 15.31
C ARG A 345 -18.77 -18.23 13.85
N VAL A 346 -17.90 -17.30 13.48
CA VAL A 346 -17.70 -16.90 12.09
C VAL A 346 -17.13 -18.07 11.29
N VAL A 347 -17.90 -18.51 10.29
CA VAL A 347 -17.53 -19.57 9.33
C VAL A 347 -17.08 -18.98 8.01
N ALA A 348 -17.70 -17.88 7.56
CA ALA A 348 -17.29 -17.18 6.35
C ALA A 348 -17.52 -15.68 6.47
N CYS A 349 -16.67 -14.91 5.81
CA CYS A 349 -16.85 -13.46 5.63
C CYS A 349 -16.23 -13.08 4.29
N ASN A 350 -17.01 -12.94 3.22
CA ASN A 350 -16.49 -12.65 1.88
C ASN A 350 -16.74 -11.20 1.49
N LEU A 351 -15.66 -10.45 1.22
CA LEU A 351 -15.70 -9.07 0.76
C LEU A 351 -15.44 -8.95 -0.76
N ASP A 352 -15.20 -10.05 -1.47
CA ASP A 352 -15.03 -10.02 -2.92
C ASP A 352 -16.39 -10.04 -3.63
N ILE A 353 -17.09 -8.91 -3.52
CA ILE A 353 -18.38 -8.72 -4.20
C ILE A 353 -18.11 -8.21 -5.62
N LYS A 354 -18.71 -8.86 -6.63
CA LYS A 354 -18.60 -8.46 -8.03
C LYS A 354 -19.59 -7.34 -8.35
N ASN A 355 -19.27 -6.55 -9.39
CA ASN A 355 -20.16 -5.50 -9.86
C ASN A 355 -21.43 -6.13 -10.47
N PRO A 356 -22.64 -5.84 -9.97
CA PRO A 356 -23.87 -6.41 -10.51
C PRO A 356 -24.18 -5.94 -11.94
N HIS A 357 -23.53 -4.87 -12.39
CA HIS A 357 -23.66 -4.32 -13.74
C HIS A 357 -22.60 -4.84 -14.72
N SER A 358 -21.54 -5.50 -14.23
CA SER A 358 -20.56 -6.10 -15.14
C SER A 358 -21.19 -7.31 -15.80
N GLY A 359 -21.35 -7.27 -17.14
CA GLY A 359 -21.75 -8.44 -17.94
C GLY A 359 -20.69 -9.55 -17.99
N GLU A 360 -19.77 -9.60 -17.02
CA GLU A 360 -18.84 -10.70 -16.87
C GLU A 360 -19.64 -11.96 -16.56
N VAL A 361 -19.53 -12.94 -17.45
CA VAL A 361 -20.02 -14.30 -17.25
C VAL A 361 -19.40 -14.77 -15.94
N VAL A 362 -20.24 -14.91 -14.91
CA VAL A 362 -19.86 -15.65 -13.71
C VAL A 362 -19.38 -17.01 -14.21
N ASP A 363 -18.09 -17.29 -14.04
CA ASP A 363 -17.56 -18.60 -14.35
C ASP A 363 -18.14 -19.57 -13.31
N HIS A 364 -19.31 -20.13 -13.64
CA HIS A 364 -20.05 -21.07 -12.82
C HIS A 364 -19.39 -22.45 -12.78
N ARG A 365 -18.19 -22.61 -13.38
CA ARG A 365 -17.49 -23.88 -13.37
C ARG A 365 -17.17 -24.28 -11.94
N ALA A 366 -17.63 -25.46 -11.55
CA ALA A 366 -17.28 -26.01 -10.25
C ALA A 366 -15.76 -26.18 -10.15
N PRO A 367 -15.15 -26.14 -8.94
CA PRO A 367 -13.71 -26.35 -8.78
C PRO A 367 -13.18 -27.61 -9.50
N ALA A 368 -14.00 -28.67 -9.57
CA ALA A 368 -13.70 -29.88 -10.34
C ALA A 368 -13.56 -29.61 -11.85
N GLU A 369 -14.44 -28.81 -12.43
CA GLU A 369 -14.40 -28.45 -13.86
C GLU A 369 -13.22 -27.54 -14.21
N ILE A 370 -12.76 -26.72 -13.24
CA ILE A 370 -11.53 -25.93 -13.38
C ILE A 370 -10.31 -26.85 -13.37
N VAL A 371 -10.27 -27.83 -12.46
CA VAL A 371 -9.20 -28.84 -12.40
C VAL A 371 -9.15 -29.68 -13.68
N ASP A 372 -10.29 -30.13 -14.18
CA ASP A 372 -10.38 -30.87 -15.43
C ASP A 372 -9.89 -30.03 -16.62
N ALA A 373 -10.21 -28.75 -16.65
CA ALA A 373 -9.71 -27.82 -17.67
C ALA A 373 -8.19 -27.61 -17.57
N ILE A 374 -7.62 -27.56 -16.37
CA ILE A 374 -6.16 -27.46 -16.15
C ILE A 374 -5.47 -28.73 -16.66
N ILE A 375 -5.99 -29.91 -16.34
CA ILE A 375 -5.45 -31.21 -16.80
C ILE A 375 -5.50 -31.30 -18.33
N ALA A 376 -6.62 -30.89 -18.94
CA ALA A 376 -6.75 -30.86 -20.40
C ALA A 376 -5.73 -29.91 -21.06
N GLN A 377 -5.45 -28.78 -20.43
CA GLN A 377 -4.45 -27.81 -20.92
C GLN A 377 -3.02 -28.36 -20.78
N GLU A 378 -2.69 -29.05 -19.68
CA GLU A 378 -1.40 -29.73 -19.49
C GLU A 378 -1.16 -30.79 -20.57
N HIS A 379 -2.14 -31.64 -20.86
CA HIS A 379 -2.04 -32.63 -21.93
C HIS A 379 -1.78 -31.98 -23.29
N ARG A 380 -2.38 -30.80 -23.53
CA ARG A 380 -2.15 -30.04 -24.77
C ARG A 380 -0.73 -29.46 -24.84
N ILE A 381 -0.20 -28.96 -23.73
CA ILE A 381 1.18 -28.48 -23.63
C ILE A 381 2.17 -29.63 -23.89
N ILE A 382 1.94 -30.80 -23.29
CA ILE A 382 2.78 -31.99 -23.49
C ILE A 382 2.76 -32.42 -24.96
N GLY A 383 1.57 -32.45 -25.60
CA GLY A 383 1.46 -32.77 -27.03
C GLY A 383 2.25 -31.82 -27.92
N ILE A 384 2.20 -30.52 -27.67
CA ILE A 384 2.98 -29.51 -28.41
C ILE A 384 4.49 -29.72 -28.19
N MET A 385 4.92 -30.06 -26.97
CA MET A 385 6.32 -30.34 -26.68
C MET A 385 6.83 -31.58 -27.44
N ASP A 386 6.00 -32.60 -27.60
CA ASP A 386 6.35 -33.81 -28.36
C ASP A 386 6.40 -33.54 -29.87
N GLU A 387 5.51 -32.70 -30.40
CA GLU A 387 5.61 -32.20 -31.78
C GLU A 387 6.92 -31.43 -32.02
N ILE A 388 7.32 -30.55 -31.09
CA ILE A 388 8.59 -29.82 -31.16
C ILE A 388 9.78 -30.77 -31.14
N LYS A 389 9.75 -31.81 -30.28
CA LYS A 389 10.81 -32.84 -30.24
C LYS A 389 10.90 -33.60 -31.56
N ALA A 390 9.77 -33.96 -32.17
CA ALA A 390 9.74 -34.67 -33.45
C ALA A 390 10.36 -33.80 -34.57
N VAL A 391 10.00 -32.52 -34.64
CA VAL A 391 10.57 -31.57 -35.61
C VAL A 391 12.07 -31.36 -35.42
N LEU A 392 12.55 -31.37 -34.17
CA LEU A 392 13.99 -31.25 -33.87
C LEU A 392 14.76 -32.54 -34.21
N ALA A 393 14.13 -33.71 -34.08
CA ALA A 393 14.73 -35.00 -34.43
C ALA A 393 14.87 -35.21 -35.95
N GLU A 394 14.00 -34.61 -36.77
CA GLU A 394 14.10 -34.62 -38.24
C GLU A 394 15.20 -33.69 -38.80
N ARG A 395 15.80 -32.84 -37.96
CA ARG A 395 16.87 -31.89 -38.36
C ARG A 395 18.28 -32.34 -38.00
N VAL A 396 18.47 -33.59 -37.57
CA VAL A 396 19.78 -34.21 -37.26
C VAL A 396 20.19 -35.19 -38.34
#